data_AF-A0A954WUP7-F1
#
_entry.id   AF-A0A954WUP7-F1
#
_cell.length_a   1.000
_cell.length_b   1.000
_cell.length_c   1.000
_cell.angle_alpha   90.00
_cell.angle_beta   90.00
_cell.angle_gamma   90.00
#
_symmetry.space_group_name_H-M   'P 1'
#
loop_
_entity.id
_entity.type
_entity.pdbx_description
1 polymer ?
#
loop_
_entity_poly.entity_id
_entity_poly.type
_entity_poly.pdbx_seq_one_letter_code
_entity_poly.pdbx_strand_id
1 'polypeptide(L)'
;MINRQRILLQFLKEAQRPVSQSELTAWAFLLRHEYKTKGGRGFYQFIPHDVGPFSFVLNHELKNLREFGYIRPSNEQAWILCDYEFPAITDHKVADDVTRVIHDFASHDTQQLFDRIRQRHPAYIPKSGQPIVAAMSTLFTAGIEGISIDRFLGRLIDNGIQRMIDIRHNPNARRFGFHQTTLERIAEEINIDYVRLPELLCYSCSQQTTSAEGEPLAFDRDRNLNLSKERIASARVAALAQELPSAVFCITAKPEHCQRTQVAAAVSAMGNLSIHHL
;
A
#
# COMPACT_ATOMS: atom_id res chain seq x y z
N MET A 1 14.54 7.95 13.60
CA MET A 1 14.77 6.87 12.60
C MET A 1 14.05 5.59 13.02
N ILE A 2 13.22 5.04 12.14
CA ILE A 2 12.41 3.84 12.37
C ILE A 2 13.15 2.55 11.95
N ASN A 3 12.72 1.38 12.44
CA ASN A 3 13.47 0.12 12.25
C ASN A 3 13.70 -0.25 10.78
N ARG A 4 12.70 -0.06 9.90
CA ARG A 4 12.85 -0.37 8.46
C ARG A 4 13.89 0.50 7.75
N GLN A 5 14.08 1.76 8.17
CA GLN A 5 15.16 2.62 7.68
C GLN A 5 16.53 2.10 8.12
N ARG A 6 16.66 1.66 9.38
CA ARG A 6 17.90 1.06 9.91
C ARG A 6 18.29 -0.19 9.13
N ILE A 7 17.32 -1.00 8.70
CA ILE A 7 17.57 -2.17 7.85
C ILE A 7 18.17 -1.76 6.49
N LEU A 8 17.62 -0.74 5.83
CA LEU A 8 18.19 -0.25 4.56
C LEU A 8 19.62 0.27 4.73
N LEU A 9 19.88 1.03 5.80
CA LEU A 9 21.23 1.52 6.10
C LEU A 9 22.18 0.37 6.46
N GLN A 10 21.71 -0.65 7.18
CA GLN A 10 22.51 -1.83 7.47
C GLN A 10 22.88 -2.60 6.21
N PHE A 11 21.95 -2.78 5.25
CA PHE A 11 22.28 -3.37 3.96
C PHE A 11 23.40 -2.62 3.24
N LEU A 12 23.32 -1.29 3.19
CA LEU A 12 24.36 -0.47 2.55
C LEU A 12 25.70 -0.53 3.31
N LYS A 13 25.64 -0.55 4.65
CA LYS A 13 26.82 -0.66 5.52
C LYS A 13 27.57 -1.98 5.29
N GLU A 14 26.84 -3.09 5.26
CA GLU A 14 27.41 -4.43 5.08
C GLU A 14 27.90 -4.67 3.65
N ALA A 15 27.21 -4.10 2.64
CA ALA A 15 27.63 -4.21 1.25
C ALA A 15 28.98 -3.50 0.97
N GLN A 16 29.31 -2.44 1.72
CA GLN A 16 30.53 -1.64 1.58
C GLN A 16 30.82 -1.15 0.14
N ARG A 17 29.78 -1.01 -0.67
CA ARG A 17 29.85 -0.55 -2.06
C ARG A 17 28.59 0.24 -2.41
N PRO A 18 28.60 0.99 -3.53
CA PRO A 18 27.36 1.47 -4.12
C PRO A 18 26.41 0.30 -4.42
N VAL A 19 25.14 0.46 -4.04
CA VAL A 19 24.08 -0.53 -4.28
C VAL A 19 22.97 0.13 -5.07
N SER A 20 22.54 -0.48 -6.18
CA SER A 20 21.42 0.03 -6.96
C SER A 20 20.11 -0.04 -6.17
N GLN A 21 19.16 0.83 -6.50
CA GLN A 21 17.81 0.80 -5.93
C GLN A 21 17.14 -0.55 -6.18
N SER A 22 17.38 -1.16 -7.34
CA SER A 22 16.84 -2.48 -7.69
C SER A 22 17.44 -3.59 -6.83
N GLU A 23 18.75 -3.61 -6.61
CA GLU A 23 19.40 -4.56 -5.68
C GLU A 23 18.87 -4.40 -4.27
N LEU A 24 18.80 -3.16 -3.76
CA LEU A 24 18.34 -2.89 -2.40
C LEU A 24 16.87 -3.29 -2.21
N THR A 25 16.03 -3.06 -3.23
CA THR A 25 14.63 -3.50 -3.27
C THR A 25 14.54 -5.02 -3.30
N ALA A 26 15.39 -5.70 -4.09
CA ALA A 26 15.45 -7.15 -4.14
C ALA A 26 15.87 -7.76 -2.80
N TRP A 27 16.90 -7.22 -2.13
CA TRP A 27 17.31 -7.67 -0.79
C TRP A 27 16.20 -7.48 0.25
N ALA A 28 15.53 -6.32 0.26
CA ALA A 28 14.39 -6.09 1.13
C ALA A 28 13.21 -7.03 0.81
N PHE A 29 12.96 -7.31 -0.47
CA PHE A 29 11.95 -8.27 -0.89
C PHE A 29 12.28 -9.69 -0.43
N LEU A 30 13.52 -10.14 -0.61
CA LEU A 30 13.99 -11.46 -0.19
C LEU A 30 13.94 -11.60 1.34
N LEU A 31 14.40 -10.58 2.09
CA LEU A 31 14.24 -10.55 3.55
C LEU A 31 12.78 -10.73 3.97
N ARG A 32 11.84 -10.10 3.26
CA ARG A 32 10.42 -10.17 3.58
C ARG A 32 9.81 -11.56 3.29
N HIS A 33 10.23 -12.23 2.22
CA HIS A 33 9.54 -13.41 1.70
C HIS A 33 10.28 -14.73 1.93
N GLU A 34 11.61 -14.70 2.13
CA GLU A 34 12.44 -15.91 2.23
C GLU A 34 13.04 -16.13 3.64
N TYR A 35 12.96 -15.13 4.52
CA TYR A 35 13.57 -15.16 5.85
C TYR A 35 12.53 -15.15 6.97
N LYS A 36 12.91 -15.72 8.12
CA LYS A 36 11.97 -16.03 9.22
C LYS A 36 11.37 -14.78 9.84
N THR A 37 12.16 -13.73 10.04
CA THR A 37 11.69 -12.50 10.70
C THR A 37 10.86 -11.61 9.80
N LYS A 38 10.96 -11.80 8.47
CA LYS A 38 10.26 -10.97 7.47
C LYS A 38 10.61 -9.48 7.56
N GLY A 39 11.77 -9.15 8.13
CA GLY A 39 12.21 -7.78 8.45
C GLY A 39 11.51 -7.14 9.66
N GLY A 40 10.70 -7.90 10.40
CA GLY A 40 10.01 -7.46 11.61
C GLY A 40 8.69 -6.73 11.38
N ARG A 41 8.10 -6.21 12.47
CA ARG A 41 6.80 -5.54 12.43
C ARG A 41 6.89 -4.21 11.67
N GLY A 42 5.96 -4.01 10.73
CA GLY A 42 5.90 -2.77 9.94
C GLY A 42 6.96 -2.66 8.85
N PHE A 43 7.65 -3.76 8.54
CA PHE A 43 8.57 -3.84 7.41
C PHE A 43 7.85 -3.64 6.06
N TYR A 44 8.64 -3.37 5.03
CA TYR A 44 8.15 -3.11 3.68
C TYR A 44 7.28 -4.26 3.16
N GLN A 45 6.33 -3.86 2.31
CA GLN A 45 5.46 -4.75 1.57
C GLN A 45 5.59 -4.37 0.11
N PHE A 46 5.28 -5.31 -0.77
CA PHE A 46 5.59 -5.18 -2.17
C PHE A 46 4.34 -5.46 -2.99
N ILE A 47 4.29 -4.85 -4.16
CA ILE A 47 3.30 -5.14 -5.20
C ILE A 47 4.04 -5.64 -6.45
N PRO A 48 3.34 -6.39 -7.32
CA PRO A 48 3.85 -6.69 -8.66
C PRO A 48 4.05 -5.39 -9.46
N HIS A 49 5.12 -5.32 -10.25
CA HIS A 49 5.40 -4.22 -11.17
C HIS A 49 6.27 -4.74 -12.33
N ASP A 50 6.30 -4.02 -13.46
CA ASP A 50 7.00 -4.45 -14.68
C ASP A 50 8.51 -4.60 -14.48
N VAL A 51 9.07 -3.79 -13.58
CA VAL A 51 10.48 -3.83 -13.19
C VAL A 51 10.76 -4.81 -12.04
N GLY A 52 9.78 -5.62 -11.65
CA GLY A 52 9.78 -6.58 -10.54
C GLY A 52 9.15 -6.06 -9.25
N PRO A 53 9.44 -6.63 -8.06
CA PRO A 53 8.72 -6.24 -6.85
C PRO A 53 8.94 -4.77 -6.49
N PHE A 54 7.85 -4.07 -6.19
CA PHE A 54 7.89 -2.63 -5.96
C PHE A 54 7.28 -2.24 -4.61
N SER A 55 7.88 -1.26 -3.92
CA SER A 55 7.35 -0.70 -2.67
C SER A 55 7.43 0.83 -2.69
N PHE A 56 6.27 1.49 -2.66
CA PHE A 56 6.20 2.95 -2.55
C PHE A 56 6.76 3.43 -1.22
N VAL A 57 6.52 2.65 -0.16
CA VAL A 57 7.03 2.99 1.18
C VAL A 57 8.56 2.90 1.18
N LEU A 58 9.17 1.87 0.61
CA LEU A 58 10.63 1.75 0.53
C LEU A 58 11.23 2.94 -0.23
N ASN A 59 10.70 3.25 -1.41
CA ASN A 59 11.18 4.37 -2.23
C ASN A 59 11.03 5.71 -1.51
N HIS A 60 9.94 5.93 -0.78
CA HIS A 60 9.76 7.11 0.04
C HIS A 60 10.79 7.19 1.17
N GLU A 61 11.08 6.09 1.85
CA GLU A 61 12.10 6.07 2.90
C GLU A 61 13.50 6.31 2.36
N LEU A 62 13.84 5.83 1.16
CA LEU A 62 15.11 6.16 0.52
C LEU A 62 15.24 7.67 0.23
N LYS A 63 14.17 8.30 -0.26
CA LYS A 63 14.14 9.77 -0.44
C LYS A 63 14.38 10.49 0.89
N ASN A 64 13.68 10.09 1.94
CA ASN A 64 13.85 10.67 3.28
C ASN A 64 15.29 10.47 3.80
N LEU A 65 15.86 9.26 3.67
CA LEU A 65 17.23 8.96 4.10
C LEU A 65 18.26 9.81 3.35
N ARG A 66 18.04 10.07 2.06
CA ARG A 66 18.85 10.99 1.26
C ARG A 66 18.73 12.44 1.77
N GLU A 67 17.51 12.92 1.98
CA GLU A 67 17.25 14.28 2.46
C GLU A 67 17.85 14.52 3.86
N PHE A 68 17.83 13.51 4.71
CA PHE A 68 18.48 13.56 6.03
C PHE A 68 20.00 13.32 5.99
N GLY A 69 20.59 13.08 4.81
CA GLY A 69 22.04 12.98 4.64
C GLY A 69 22.67 11.62 4.96
N TYR A 70 21.88 10.59 5.29
CA TYR A 70 22.40 9.25 5.57
C TYR A 70 22.95 8.54 4.33
N ILE A 71 22.38 8.83 3.16
CA ILE A 71 22.80 8.26 1.89
C ILE A 71 22.94 9.36 0.84
N ARG A 72 23.80 9.12 -0.15
CA ARG A 72 23.93 9.98 -1.33
C ARG A 72 23.88 9.14 -2.61
N PRO A 73 23.49 9.74 -3.75
CA PRO A 73 23.56 9.03 -5.01
C PRO A 73 25.03 8.79 -5.39
N SER A 74 25.34 7.57 -5.84
CA SER A 74 26.58 7.27 -6.56
C SER A 74 26.42 7.49 -8.07
N ASN A 75 25.19 7.30 -8.56
CA ASN A 75 24.71 7.63 -9.89
C ASN A 75 23.18 7.82 -9.81
N GLU A 76 22.47 7.89 -10.93
CA GLU A 76 21.01 8.10 -10.95
C GLU A 76 20.20 7.00 -10.24
N GLN A 77 20.73 5.79 -10.14
CA GLN A 77 19.99 4.62 -9.65
C GLN A 77 20.68 3.87 -8.50
N ALA A 78 21.79 4.40 -7.96
CA ALA A 78 22.57 3.72 -6.92
C ALA A 78 22.86 4.62 -5.73
N TRP A 79 22.89 4.01 -4.55
CA TRP A 79 23.03 4.66 -3.26
C TRP A 79 24.34 4.23 -2.61
N ILE A 80 25.00 5.19 -1.96
CA ILE A 80 26.12 4.93 -1.07
C ILE A 80 25.82 5.50 0.31
N LEU A 81 26.20 4.76 1.33
CA LEU A 81 26.11 5.19 2.72
C LEU A 81 27.11 6.33 2.97
N CYS A 82 26.65 7.40 3.61
CA CYS A 82 27.53 8.46 4.09
C CYS A 82 28.21 8.04 5.41
N ASP A 83 29.33 8.67 5.74
CA ASP A 83 30.00 8.45 7.03
C ASP A 83 29.16 9.09 8.16
N TYR A 84 28.16 8.34 8.63
CA TYR A 84 27.17 8.79 9.59
C TYR A 84 26.80 7.64 10.52
N GLU A 85 26.82 7.89 11.82
CA GLU A 85 26.37 6.91 12.80
C GLU A 85 24.84 6.83 12.83
N PHE A 86 24.31 5.61 12.74
CA PHE A 86 22.87 5.38 12.88
C PHE A 86 22.60 4.30 13.92
N PRO A 87 21.45 4.37 14.63
CA PRO A 87 21.11 3.35 15.61
C PRO A 87 21.00 1.96 14.99
N ALA A 88 21.51 0.95 15.69
CA ALA A 88 21.39 -0.44 15.27
C ALA A 88 19.93 -0.92 15.17
N ILE A 89 19.72 -2.00 14.41
CA ILE A 89 18.47 -2.74 14.37
C ILE A 89 18.18 -3.25 15.79
N THR A 90 16.99 -2.97 16.31
CA THR A 90 16.66 -3.26 17.72
C THR A 90 16.42 -4.75 17.98
N ASP A 91 15.91 -5.49 16.99
CA ASP A 91 15.70 -6.92 17.08
C ASP A 91 16.91 -7.68 16.51
N HIS A 92 17.65 -8.38 17.38
CA HIS A 92 18.82 -9.15 16.99
C HIS A 92 18.52 -10.21 15.92
N LYS A 93 17.34 -10.86 15.96
CA LYS A 93 16.99 -11.87 14.95
C LYS A 93 16.82 -11.23 13.57
N VAL A 94 16.32 -10.00 13.52
CA VAL A 94 16.20 -9.25 12.27
C VAL A 94 17.58 -8.82 11.79
N ALA A 95 18.48 -8.42 12.69
CA ALA A 95 19.86 -8.12 12.35
C ALA A 95 20.57 -9.36 11.76
N ASP A 96 20.40 -10.53 12.37
CA ASP A 96 20.95 -11.79 11.86
C ASP A 96 20.41 -12.14 10.47
N ASP A 97 19.10 -11.97 10.23
CA ASP A 97 18.50 -12.18 8.90
C ASP A 97 19.07 -11.19 7.87
N VAL A 98 19.31 -9.94 8.25
CA VAL A 98 19.92 -8.92 7.38
C VAL A 98 21.34 -9.29 7.00
N THR A 99 22.17 -9.71 7.96
CA THR A 99 23.54 -10.18 7.69
C THR A 99 23.52 -11.40 6.77
N ARG A 100 22.57 -12.33 6.96
CA ARG A 100 22.43 -13.49 6.07
C ARG A 100 22.01 -13.12 4.65
N VAL A 101 21.09 -12.17 4.48
CA VAL A 101 20.72 -11.67 3.14
C VAL A 101 21.95 -11.14 2.39
N ILE A 102 22.79 -10.35 3.06
CA ILE A 102 24.01 -9.82 2.43
C ILE A 102 25.01 -10.94 2.14
N HIS A 103 25.23 -11.84 3.10
CA HIS A 103 26.08 -13.02 2.89
C HIS A 103 25.65 -13.83 1.66
N ASP A 104 24.34 -14.06 1.51
CA ASP A 104 23.80 -14.91 0.45
C ASP A 104 23.76 -14.20 -0.91
N PHE A 105 23.56 -12.87 -0.93
CA PHE A 105 23.14 -12.14 -2.13
C PHE A 105 23.99 -10.92 -2.52
N ALA A 106 24.97 -10.48 -1.72
CA ALA A 106 25.74 -9.27 -2.04
C ALA A 106 26.64 -9.39 -3.27
N SER A 107 27.08 -10.62 -3.58
CA SER A 107 27.87 -10.93 -4.78
C SER A 107 27.02 -11.16 -6.02
N HIS A 108 25.68 -11.20 -5.89
CA HIS A 108 24.78 -11.40 -7.01
C HIS A 108 24.50 -10.06 -7.70
N ASP A 109 24.49 -10.05 -9.02
CA ASP A 109 24.03 -8.88 -9.77
C ASP A 109 22.49 -8.78 -9.76
N THR A 110 21.98 -7.63 -10.23
CA THR A 110 20.55 -7.38 -10.32
C THR A 110 19.83 -8.46 -11.13
N GLN A 111 20.40 -8.92 -12.25
CA GLN A 111 19.73 -9.90 -13.09
C GLN A 111 19.53 -11.23 -12.35
N GLN A 112 20.57 -11.72 -11.67
CA GLN A 112 20.53 -12.95 -10.88
C GLN A 112 19.51 -12.89 -9.74
N LEU A 113 19.43 -11.75 -9.05
CA LEU A 113 18.42 -11.53 -8.00
C LEU A 113 17.00 -11.60 -8.57
N PHE A 114 16.76 -10.94 -9.69
CA PHE A 114 15.44 -10.88 -10.31
C PHE A 114 15.05 -12.20 -10.96
N ASP A 115 15.99 -12.97 -11.51
CA ASP A 115 15.72 -14.33 -12.01
C ASP A 115 15.29 -15.27 -10.89
N ARG A 116 15.95 -15.19 -9.72
CA ARG A 116 15.52 -15.92 -8.52
C ARG A 116 14.11 -15.52 -8.09
N ILE A 117 13.84 -14.22 -8.01
CA ILE A 117 12.52 -13.73 -7.61
C ILE A 117 11.47 -14.19 -8.62
N ARG A 118 11.76 -14.15 -9.92
CA ARG A 118 10.85 -14.63 -10.97
C ARG A 118 10.58 -16.13 -10.83
N GLN A 119 11.57 -16.92 -10.46
CA GLN A 119 11.44 -18.37 -10.27
C GLN A 119 10.65 -18.73 -9.01
N ARG A 120 10.91 -18.03 -7.89
CA ARG A 120 10.37 -18.40 -6.57
C ARG A 120 9.11 -17.63 -6.18
N HIS A 121 8.94 -16.42 -6.71
CA HIS A 121 7.83 -15.50 -6.44
C HIS A 121 7.27 -14.89 -7.74
N PRO A 122 6.81 -15.73 -8.70
CA PRO A 122 6.42 -15.28 -10.03
C PRO A 122 5.31 -14.22 -10.03
N ALA A 123 4.46 -14.19 -9.00
CA ALA A 123 3.39 -13.21 -8.85
C ALA A 123 3.89 -11.76 -8.82
N TYR A 124 5.13 -11.50 -8.38
CA TYR A 124 5.69 -10.15 -8.27
C TYR A 124 6.47 -9.69 -9.50
N ILE A 125 6.69 -10.57 -10.47
CA ILE A 125 7.34 -10.23 -11.74
C ILE A 125 6.49 -10.80 -12.88
N PRO A 126 5.33 -10.19 -13.16
CA PRO A 126 4.42 -10.71 -14.16
C PRO A 126 5.13 -10.79 -15.51
N LYS A 127 5.20 -11.99 -16.07
CA LYS A 127 5.68 -12.24 -17.44
C LYS A 127 4.57 -11.76 -18.38
N SER A 128 4.39 -10.46 -18.57
CA SER A 128 3.52 -9.89 -19.62
C SER A 128 2.10 -10.47 -19.71
N GLY A 129 1.12 -9.71 -19.20
CA GLY A 129 -0.12 -9.52 -19.96
C GLY A 129 -1.27 -10.50 -19.72
N GLN A 130 -1.83 -10.49 -18.53
CA GLN A 130 -3.26 -10.25 -18.32
C GLN A 130 -3.46 -9.98 -16.83
N PRO A 131 -3.90 -8.77 -16.43
CA PRO A 131 -4.27 -8.56 -15.04
C PRO A 131 -5.33 -9.59 -14.68
N ILE A 132 -5.29 -10.11 -13.45
CA ILE A 132 -6.48 -10.72 -12.88
C ILE A 132 -7.55 -9.62 -12.98
N VAL A 133 -8.68 -9.88 -13.64
CA VAL A 133 -9.78 -8.92 -13.75
C VAL A 133 -10.92 -9.51 -12.94
N ALA A 134 -11.35 -8.79 -11.91
CA ALA A 134 -12.49 -9.20 -11.11
C ALA A 134 -13.78 -9.17 -11.94
N ALA A 135 -14.79 -9.90 -11.48
CA ALA A 135 -16.10 -9.86 -12.10
C ALA A 135 -16.73 -8.46 -11.94
N MET A 136 -17.22 -7.91 -13.05
CA MET A 136 -17.98 -6.67 -13.15
C MET A 136 -19.27 -6.64 -12.33
N SER A 137 -19.74 -7.82 -11.91
CA SER A 137 -20.91 -7.97 -11.04
C SER A 137 -20.59 -7.83 -9.55
N THR A 138 -19.34 -7.52 -9.15
CA THR A 138 -18.95 -7.43 -7.74
C THR A 138 -18.43 -6.04 -7.37
N LEU A 139 -19.05 -5.45 -6.34
CA LEU A 139 -18.53 -4.28 -5.66
C LEU A 139 -17.63 -4.70 -4.49
N PHE A 140 -16.37 -4.30 -4.54
CA PHE A 140 -15.44 -4.55 -3.47
C PHE A 140 -15.47 -3.42 -2.44
N THR A 141 -15.14 -3.73 -1.19
CA THR A 141 -14.91 -2.70 -0.18
C THR A 141 -13.61 -2.93 0.56
N ALA A 142 -12.90 -1.87 0.93
CA ALA A 142 -11.66 -1.97 1.68
C ALA A 142 -11.56 -0.95 2.83
N GLY A 143 -10.92 -1.37 3.92
CA GLY A 143 -10.50 -0.50 5.02
C GLY A 143 -8.98 -0.30 5.00
N ILE A 144 -8.51 0.93 5.18
CA ILE A 144 -7.06 1.27 5.09
C ILE A 144 -6.35 1.43 6.45
N GLU A 145 -7.10 1.35 7.55
CA GLU A 145 -6.55 1.41 8.91
C GLU A 145 -5.57 0.25 9.17
N GLY A 146 -4.45 0.57 9.81
CA GLY A 146 -3.44 -0.42 10.19
C GLY A 146 -2.61 -1.01 9.03
N ILE A 147 -2.95 -0.74 7.77
CA ILE A 147 -2.25 -1.28 6.60
C ILE A 147 -1.45 -0.20 5.85
N SER A 148 -0.32 -0.55 5.24
CA SER A 148 0.46 0.38 4.40
C SER A 148 -0.21 0.55 3.03
N ILE A 149 0.20 1.60 2.30
CA ILE A 149 -0.24 1.79 0.91
C ILE A 149 0.09 0.56 0.05
N ASP A 150 1.32 0.03 0.15
CA ASP A 150 1.72 -1.18 -0.59
C ASP A 150 0.80 -2.38 -0.29
N ARG A 151 0.37 -2.55 0.98
CA ARG A 151 -0.56 -3.63 1.36
C ARG A 151 -1.93 -3.43 0.74
N PHE A 152 -2.42 -2.20 0.79
CA PHE A 152 -3.72 -1.83 0.25
C PHE A 152 -3.74 -2.09 -1.26
N LEU A 153 -2.74 -1.60 -1.99
CA LEU A 153 -2.61 -1.81 -3.43
C LEU A 153 -2.45 -3.28 -3.78
N GLY A 154 -1.64 -4.03 -3.02
CA GLY A 154 -1.52 -5.49 -3.21
C GLY A 154 -2.87 -6.20 -3.13
N ARG A 155 -3.71 -5.85 -2.14
CA ARG A 155 -5.08 -6.40 -2.05
C ARG A 155 -5.94 -6.06 -3.27
N LEU A 156 -5.81 -4.85 -3.81
CA LEU A 156 -6.56 -4.46 -5.02
C LEU A 156 -6.11 -5.28 -6.23
N ILE A 157 -4.79 -5.39 -6.44
CA ILE A 157 -4.19 -6.14 -7.54
C ILE A 157 -4.52 -7.63 -7.45
N ASP A 158 -4.39 -8.23 -6.27
CA ASP A 158 -4.69 -9.65 -6.03
C ASP A 158 -6.15 -10.02 -6.32
N ASN A 159 -7.06 -9.04 -6.16
CA ASN A 159 -8.49 -9.20 -6.45
C ASN A 159 -8.89 -8.67 -7.83
N GLY A 160 -7.93 -8.22 -8.64
CA GLY A 160 -8.19 -7.73 -10.00
C GLY A 160 -9.02 -6.46 -10.08
N ILE A 161 -8.90 -5.60 -9.06
CA ILE A 161 -9.58 -4.31 -9.00
C ILE A 161 -8.83 -3.30 -9.86
N GLN A 162 -9.56 -2.63 -10.74
CA GLN A 162 -9.03 -1.64 -11.69
C GLN A 162 -9.44 -0.21 -11.35
N ARG A 163 -10.35 -0.03 -10.39
CA ARG A 163 -10.80 1.28 -9.92
C ARG A 163 -10.90 1.31 -8.40
N MET A 164 -10.32 2.33 -7.78
CA MET A 164 -10.51 2.64 -6.37
C MET A 164 -11.38 3.91 -6.21
N ILE A 165 -12.39 3.81 -5.36
CA ILE A 165 -13.36 4.86 -5.11
C ILE A 165 -13.18 5.36 -3.68
N ASP A 166 -12.66 6.58 -3.54
CA ASP A 166 -12.40 7.22 -2.25
C ASP A 166 -13.65 7.95 -1.75
N ILE A 167 -14.25 7.39 -0.69
CA ILE A 167 -15.42 7.98 0.00
C ILE A 167 -15.05 8.70 1.29
N ARG A 168 -13.75 8.92 1.54
CA ARG A 168 -13.30 9.64 2.74
C ARG A 168 -13.67 11.11 2.64
N HIS A 169 -14.28 11.63 3.71
CA HIS A 169 -14.57 13.05 3.83
C HIS A 169 -13.28 13.89 3.79
N ASN A 170 -12.31 13.55 4.66
CA ASN A 170 -11.01 14.19 4.71
C ASN A 170 -9.90 13.19 4.29
N PRO A 171 -9.33 13.31 3.09
CA PRO A 171 -8.26 12.44 2.62
C PRO A 171 -6.89 12.78 3.22
N ASN A 172 -6.80 13.69 4.21
CA ASN A 172 -5.57 13.98 4.93
C ASN A 172 -5.20 12.80 5.85
N ALA A 173 -4.39 11.90 5.31
CA ALA A 173 -3.76 10.85 6.10
C ALA A 173 -2.42 11.35 6.64
N ARG A 174 -2.19 11.21 7.95
CA ARG A 174 -0.85 11.38 8.57
C ARG A 174 0.16 10.32 8.12
N ARG A 175 -0.29 9.32 7.34
CA ARG A 175 0.49 8.17 6.89
C ARG A 175 0.79 8.34 5.40
N PHE A 176 2.06 8.17 5.04
CA PHE A 176 2.50 8.21 3.65
C PHE A 176 1.65 7.29 2.76
N GLY A 177 1.37 7.76 1.54
CA GLY A 177 0.68 7.00 0.51
C GLY A 177 -0.84 7.16 0.49
N PHE A 178 -1.46 7.76 1.51
CA PHE A 178 -2.93 7.90 1.56
C PHE A 178 -3.43 9.35 1.48
N HIS A 179 -2.53 10.33 1.35
CA HIS A 179 -2.90 11.70 0.99
C HIS A 179 -3.42 11.73 -0.45
N GLN A 180 -4.44 12.56 -0.74
CA GLN A 180 -5.11 12.59 -2.05
C GLN A 180 -4.12 12.67 -3.22
N THR A 181 -3.28 13.71 -3.26
CA THR A 181 -2.32 13.93 -4.36
C THR A 181 -1.29 12.80 -4.50
N THR A 182 -0.98 12.13 -3.39
CA THR A 182 -0.08 10.97 -3.41
C THR A 182 -0.79 9.75 -3.98
N LEU A 183 -2.05 9.53 -3.61
CA LEU A 183 -2.86 8.43 -4.15
C LEU A 183 -3.12 8.60 -5.64
N GLU A 184 -3.45 9.80 -6.12
CA GLU A 184 -3.66 10.09 -7.54
C GLU A 184 -2.42 9.69 -8.36
N ARG A 185 -1.24 10.16 -7.95
CA ARG A 185 0.03 9.80 -8.60
C ARG A 185 0.34 8.31 -8.53
N ILE A 186 0.11 7.68 -7.38
CA ILE A 186 0.35 6.25 -7.20
C ILE A 186 -0.59 5.42 -8.08
N ALA A 187 -1.87 5.79 -8.13
CA ALA A 187 -2.89 5.10 -8.90
C ALA A 187 -2.59 5.17 -10.41
N GLU A 188 -2.15 6.34 -10.90
CA GLU A 188 -1.63 6.51 -12.26
C GLU A 188 -0.41 5.60 -12.53
N GLU A 189 0.56 5.56 -11.62
CA GLU A 189 1.78 4.75 -11.74
C GLU A 189 1.50 3.24 -11.86
N ILE A 190 0.39 2.74 -11.27
CA ILE A 190 0.00 1.32 -11.34
C ILE A 190 -1.22 1.05 -12.23
N ASN A 191 -1.67 2.04 -13.01
CA ASN A 191 -2.83 1.95 -13.89
C ASN A 191 -4.14 1.52 -13.19
N ILE A 192 -4.40 2.05 -11.99
CA ILE A 192 -5.69 1.93 -11.31
C ILE A 192 -6.42 3.28 -11.40
N ASP A 193 -7.68 3.26 -11.83
CA ASP A 193 -8.50 4.47 -11.86
C ASP A 193 -8.83 4.95 -10.43
N TYR A 194 -8.74 6.25 -10.19
CA TYR A 194 -8.98 6.86 -8.89
C TYR A 194 -10.11 7.87 -8.98
N VAL A 195 -11.22 7.57 -8.30
CA VAL A 195 -12.41 8.43 -8.27
C VAL A 195 -12.70 8.85 -6.84
N ARG A 196 -12.81 10.16 -6.59
CA ARG A 196 -13.22 10.69 -5.29
C ARG A 196 -14.71 11.02 -5.28
N LEU A 197 -15.43 10.51 -4.28
CA LEU A 197 -16.85 10.76 -4.05
C LEU A 197 -17.08 11.14 -2.58
N PRO A 198 -16.70 12.36 -2.16
CA PRO A 198 -16.85 12.79 -0.77
C PRO A 198 -18.32 12.91 -0.37
N GLU A 199 -19.27 12.91 -1.30
CA GLU A 199 -20.71 12.97 -1.02
C GLU A 199 -21.25 11.73 -0.30
N LEU A 200 -20.55 10.58 -0.40
CA LEU A 200 -20.92 9.31 0.25
C LEU A 200 -20.39 9.18 1.68
N LEU A 201 -20.32 10.33 2.36
CA LEU A 201 -19.70 10.59 3.65
C LEU A 201 -19.75 9.39 4.61
N CYS A 202 -18.56 8.86 4.96
CA CYS A 202 -18.41 8.13 6.22
C CYS A 202 -18.02 9.12 7.34
N TYR A 203 -18.99 9.74 8.01
CA TYR A 203 -18.75 10.64 9.15
C TYR A 203 -18.14 9.91 10.35
N SER A 204 -18.54 8.65 10.60
CA SER A 204 -17.99 7.86 11.72
C SER A 204 -16.52 7.46 11.53
N CYS A 205 -15.95 7.70 10.34
CA CYS A 205 -14.59 7.34 9.99
C CYS A 205 -13.59 8.48 10.16
N SER A 206 -14.03 9.72 10.42
CA SER A 206 -13.10 10.82 10.67
C SER A 206 -12.48 10.66 12.06
N GLN A 207 -11.16 10.54 12.13
CA GLN A 207 -10.40 10.53 13.39
C GLN A 207 -10.56 11.84 14.24
N GLN A 208 -11.40 12.78 13.79
CA GLN A 208 -11.63 14.09 14.40
C GLN A 208 -13.09 14.32 14.81
N THR A 209 -13.88 13.26 14.97
CA THR A 209 -15.21 13.39 15.54
C THR A 209 -15.22 12.88 16.98
N THR A 210 -14.39 13.52 17.81
CA THR A 210 -14.74 13.69 19.21
C THR A 210 -15.74 14.84 19.29
N SER A 211 -16.81 14.70 20.07
CA SER A 211 -17.59 15.86 20.50
C SER A 211 -16.67 16.92 21.15
N ALA A 212 -17.16 18.14 21.39
CA ALA A 212 -16.42 19.12 22.21
C ALA A 212 -16.03 18.57 23.60
N GLU A 213 -16.61 17.43 23.99
CA GLU A 213 -16.45 16.72 25.27
C GLU A 213 -15.63 15.42 25.15
N GLY A 214 -15.07 15.10 23.97
CA GLY A 214 -14.16 13.96 23.81
C GLY A 214 -14.79 12.61 23.44
N GLU A 215 -16.10 12.54 23.25
CA GLU A 215 -16.77 11.27 22.92
C GLU A 215 -16.78 10.98 21.40
N PRO A 216 -16.43 9.75 20.96
CA PRO A 216 -16.49 9.40 19.54
C PRO A 216 -17.93 9.45 19.04
N LEU A 217 -18.18 10.20 17.95
CA LEU A 217 -19.51 10.22 17.32
C LEU A 217 -19.95 8.79 16.99
N ALA A 218 -21.08 8.39 17.57
CA ALA A 218 -21.61 7.04 17.47
C ALA A 218 -21.84 6.64 16.01
N PHE A 219 -21.45 5.40 15.68
CA PHE A 219 -21.83 4.77 14.41
C PHE A 219 -23.35 4.58 14.39
N ASP A 220 -24.05 5.48 13.69
CA ASP A 220 -25.49 5.36 13.48
C ASP A 220 -25.76 4.23 12.46
N ARG A 221 -26.08 3.04 13.00
CA ARG A 221 -26.47 1.86 12.22
C ARG A 221 -27.76 2.07 11.44
N ASP A 222 -28.62 2.98 11.90
CA ASP A 222 -29.95 3.23 11.37
C ASP A 222 -29.98 4.42 10.40
N ARG A 223 -28.79 4.96 10.06
CA ARG A 223 -28.65 6.03 9.07
C ARG A 223 -29.17 5.57 7.71
N ASN A 224 -30.33 6.10 7.33
CA ASN A 224 -30.85 5.94 5.98
C ASN A 224 -30.11 6.88 5.02
N LEU A 225 -29.53 6.32 3.95
CA LEU A 225 -28.97 7.06 2.81
C LEU A 225 -30.09 7.70 1.98
N ASN A 226 -30.79 8.67 2.55
CA ASN A 226 -31.98 9.28 1.98
C ASN A 226 -31.75 10.71 1.46
N LEU A 227 -30.53 11.24 1.57
CA LEU A 227 -30.22 12.53 0.96
C LEU A 227 -30.12 12.36 -0.57
N SER A 228 -30.68 13.31 -1.32
CA SER A 228 -30.65 13.30 -2.79
C SER A 228 -29.22 13.17 -3.33
N LYS A 229 -28.25 13.84 -2.71
CA LYS A 229 -26.83 13.79 -3.07
C LYS A 229 -26.21 12.40 -2.89
N GLU A 230 -26.55 11.72 -1.80
CA GLU A 230 -26.02 10.37 -1.52
C GLU A 230 -26.56 9.35 -2.50
N ARG A 231 -27.86 9.42 -2.82
CA ARG A 231 -28.45 8.54 -3.84
C ARG A 231 -27.82 8.75 -5.21
N ILE A 232 -27.57 10.00 -5.61
CA ILE A 232 -26.89 10.31 -6.88
C ILE A 232 -25.47 9.74 -6.88
N ALA A 233 -24.73 9.93 -5.78
CA ALA A 233 -23.37 9.41 -5.69
C ALA A 233 -23.34 7.87 -5.63
N SER A 234 -24.30 7.21 -4.97
CA SER A 234 -24.43 5.75 -4.98
C SER A 234 -24.75 5.22 -6.38
N ALA A 235 -25.66 5.88 -7.12
CA ALA A 235 -25.93 5.54 -8.51
C ALA A 235 -24.68 5.69 -9.38
N ARG A 236 -23.87 6.73 -9.14
CA ARG A 236 -22.57 6.90 -9.81
C ARG A 236 -21.61 5.76 -9.48
N VAL A 237 -21.51 5.31 -8.23
CA VAL A 237 -20.69 4.13 -7.88
C VAL A 237 -21.18 2.87 -8.60
N ALA A 238 -22.50 2.66 -8.66
CA ALA A 238 -23.06 1.50 -9.37
C ALA A 238 -22.69 1.50 -10.85
N ALA A 239 -22.81 2.66 -11.52
CA ALA A 239 -22.39 2.81 -12.92
C ALA A 239 -20.88 2.55 -13.09
N LEU A 240 -20.04 3.13 -12.24
CA LEU A 240 -18.59 2.92 -12.28
C LEU A 240 -18.21 1.45 -12.05
N ALA A 241 -18.91 0.74 -11.15
CA ALA A 241 -18.66 -0.67 -10.90
C ALA A 241 -19.10 -1.58 -12.06
N GLN A 242 -20.05 -1.14 -12.89
CA GLN A 242 -20.44 -1.81 -14.14
C GLN A 242 -19.48 -1.54 -15.31
N GLU A 243 -18.62 -0.51 -15.22
CA GLU A 243 -17.61 -0.19 -16.22
C GLU A 243 -16.25 -0.84 -15.95
N LEU A 244 -15.77 -0.79 -14.70
CA LEU A 244 -14.54 -1.44 -14.25
C LEU A 244 -14.72 -2.12 -12.88
N PRO A 245 -13.98 -3.22 -12.59
CA PRO A 245 -13.99 -3.82 -11.26
C PRO A 245 -13.53 -2.81 -10.22
N SER A 246 -14.44 -2.46 -9.30
CA SER A 246 -14.32 -1.29 -8.45
C SER A 246 -14.30 -1.65 -6.97
N ALA A 247 -13.44 -0.96 -6.20
CA ALA A 247 -13.43 -1.02 -4.75
C ALA A 247 -13.70 0.33 -4.12
N VAL A 248 -14.72 0.39 -3.26
CA VAL A 248 -14.97 1.54 -2.38
C VAL A 248 -14.11 1.41 -1.14
N PHE A 249 -13.36 2.44 -0.76
CA PHE A 249 -12.52 2.38 0.44
C PHE A 249 -12.79 3.50 1.44
N CYS A 250 -12.74 3.13 2.73
CA CYS A 250 -12.87 4.05 3.88
C CYS A 250 -11.68 3.87 4.83
N ILE A 251 -11.58 4.71 5.86
CA ILE A 251 -10.50 4.64 6.86
C ILE A 251 -10.59 3.34 7.67
N THR A 252 -11.71 3.11 8.35
CA THR A 252 -11.91 2.03 9.33
C THR A 252 -11.56 0.65 8.76
N ALA A 253 -10.83 -0.19 9.49
CA ALA A 253 -10.45 -1.51 8.97
C ALA A 253 -11.68 -2.42 8.78
N LYS A 254 -12.54 -2.51 9.80
CA LYS A 254 -13.65 -3.47 9.85
C LYS A 254 -14.94 -2.92 9.20
N PRO A 255 -15.59 -3.69 8.28
CA PRO A 255 -16.86 -3.28 7.66
C PRO A 255 -17.99 -3.09 8.69
N GLU A 256 -18.02 -3.91 9.74
CA GLU A 256 -19.04 -3.87 10.81
C GLU A 256 -19.07 -2.55 11.62
N HIS A 257 -18.06 -1.70 11.44
CA HIS A 257 -17.90 -0.42 12.11
C HIS A 257 -17.77 0.76 11.12
N CYS A 258 -18.04 0.55 9.82
CA CYS A 258 -17.90 1.59 8.80
C CYS A 258 -19.22 1.77 8.01
N GLN A 259 -19.57 3.03 7.75
CA GLN A 259 -20.71 3.39 6.90
C GLN A 259 -20.52 2.93 5.44
N ARG A 260 -19.31 2.50 5.05
CA ARG A 260 -19.07 1.86 3.74
C ARG A 260 -19.98 0.67 3.47
N THR A 261 -20.40 -0.05 4.52
CA THR A 261 -21.31 -1.20 4.38
C THR A 261 -22.71 -0.76 3.97
N GLN A 262 -23.21 0.36 4.52
CA GLN A 262 -24.47 0.97 4.10
C GLN A 262 -24.39 1.46 2.64
N VAL A 263 -23.27 2.13 2.28
CA VAL A 263 -23.01 2.55 0.90
C VAL A 263 -22.99 1.34 -0.04
N ALA A 264 -22.25 0.29 0.31
CA ALA A 264 -22.17 -0.92 -0.50
C ALA A 264 -23.53 -1.60 -0.68
N ALA A 265 -24.35 -1.67 0.37
CA ALA A 265 -25.71 -2.21 0.29
C ALA A 265 -26.61 -1.39 -0.64
N ALA A 266 -26.58 -0.05 -0.54
CA ALA A 266 -27.35 0.83 -1.40
C ALA A 266 -26.92 0.70 -2.88
N VAL A 267 -25.61 0.66 -3.14
CA VAL A 267 -25.06 0.49 -4.49
C VAL A 267 -25.39 -0.88 -5.06
N SER A 268 -25.28 -1.94 -4.25
CA SER A 268 -25.62 -3.32 -4.63
C SER A 268 -27.08 -3.43 -5.06
N ALA A 269 -28.01 -2.84 -4.31
CA ALA A 269 -29.42 -2.83 -4.65
C ALA A 269 -29.72 -2.08 -5.97
N MET A 270 -29.01 -0.98 -6.25
CA MET A 270 -29.18 -0.20 -7.49
C MET A 270 -28.57 -0.90 -8.71
N GLY A 271 -27.41 -1.55 -8.55
CA GLY A 271 -26.63 -2.11 -9.65
C GLY A 271 -26.75 -3.63 -9.85
N ASN A 272 -27.50 -4.32 -8.99
CA ASN A 272 -27.54 -5.79 -8.90
C ASN A 272 -26.13 -6.41 -8.78
N LEU A 273 -25.33 -5.86 -7.86
CA LEU A 273 -23.93 -6.26 -7.64
C LEU A 273 -23.80 -7.11 -6.37
N SER A 274 -22.98 -8.15 -6.38
CA SER A 274 -22.53 -8.82 -5.15
C SER A 274 -21.53 -7.95 -4.39
N ILE A 275 -21.50 -8.06 -3.06
CA ILE A 275 -20.58 -7.30 -2.21
C ILE A 275 -19.46 -8.22 -1.72
N HIS A 276 -18.20 -7.77 -1.81
CA HIS A 276 -17.05 -8.48 -1.25
C HIS A 276 -16.17 -7.54 -0.41
N HIS A 277 -15.94 -7.88 0.85
CA HIS A 277 -15.10 -7.11 1.77
C HIS A 277 -13.67 -7.66 1.84
N LEU A 278 -12.66 -6.79 1.64
CA LEU A 278 -11.21 -7.10 1.65
C LEU A 278 -10.50 -6.87 2.99
#